data_AF-A0A953JNR3-F1
#
_entry.id   AF-A0A953JNR3-F1
#
_cell.length_a   1.000
_cell.length_b   1.000
_cell.length_c   1.000
_cell.angle_alpha   90.00
_cell.angle_beta   90.00
_cell.angle_gamma   90.00
#
_symmetry.space_group_name_H-M   'P 1'
#
loop_
_entity.id
_entity.type
_entity.pdbx_description
1 polymer ?
#
loop_
_entity_poly.entity_id
_entity_poly.type
_entity_poly.pdbx_seq_one_letter_code
_entity_poly.pdbx_strand_id
1 'polypeptide(L)'
;MLYQLRRGGGACRPLRCIGVGTGVRNAQRSGCCFRASHLRDRGYGAAVNWNFPAHDTLSAEFGVALAELGVSHDQVQRKIAEFIPSFLDGTFGLCVADPSTGKGIARKEIFQEKLTRVTKNGSIANPDEMSRDELLELIDAYAKAAMPFSPAERPLSSRRRLVDELRPVVELR
;
A
#
# COMPACT_ATOMS: atom_id res chain seq x y z
N MET A 1 6.93 30.21 14.35
CA MET A 1 8.20 29.66 14.87
C MET A 1 8.89 28.96 13.71
N LEU A 2 10.05 29.47 13.31
CA LEU A 2 10.84 29.05 12.14
C LEU A 2 11.32 27.60 12.27
N TYR A 3 11.47 26.90 11.13
CA TYR A 3 12.79 26.39 10.73
C TYR A 3 12.95 26.48 9.20
N GLN A 4 13.90 27.32 8.78
CA GLN A 4 14.53 27.25 7.46
C GLN A 4 15.56 26.11 7.46
N LEU A 5 15.66 25.38 6.36
CA LEU A 5 16.92 24.82 5.88
C LEU A 5 16.92 24.84 4.33
N ARG A 6 17.61 25.84 3.76
CA ARG A 6 18.12 25.80 2.38
C ARG A 6 19.33 24.84 2.34
N ARG A 7 19.38 23.95 1.35
CA ARG A 7 20.51 23.71 0.43
C ARG A 7 20.22 22.50 -0.45
N GLY A 8 20.47 22.64 -1.76
CA GLY A 8 20.54 21.53 -2.70
C GLY A 8 19.51 21.57 -3.81
N GLY A 9 19.69 22.49 -4.76
CA GLY A 9 18.97 22.44 -6.04
C GLY A 9 19.32 21.16 -6.79
N GLY A 10 18.33 20.30 -6.98
CA GLY A 10 18.38 19.15 -7.88
C GLY A 10 16.96 18.90 -8.32
N ALA A 11 16.66 19.20 -9.59
CA ALA A 11 15.36 18.94 -10.19
C ALA A 11 15.02 17.45 -10.01
N CYS A 12 14.08 17.16 -9.11
CA CYS A 12 13.64 15.80 -8.82
C CYS A 12 12.70 15.35 -9.93
N ARG A 13 13.15 14.38 -10.73
CA ARG A 13 12.28 13.68 -11.67
C ARG A 13 11.31 12.76 -10.90
N PRO A 14 10.05 12.63 -11.34
CA PRO A 14 9.05 11.86 -10.62
C PRO A 14 9.37 10.36 -10.70
N LEU A 15 9.52 9.71 -9.54
CA LEU A 15 9.48 8.25 -9.45
C LEU A 15 8.03 7.79 -9.58
N ARG A 16 7.76 6.94 -10.57
CA ARG A 16 6.53 6.15 -10.62
C ARG A 16 6.53 5.24 -9.39
N CYS A 17 5.60 5.47 -8.47
CA CYS A 17 5.15 4.43 -7.56
C CYS A 17 4.48 3.37 -8.45
N ILE A 18 5.18 2.27 -8.72
CA ILE A 18 4.71 1.24 -9.65
C ILE A 18 3.52 0.54 -8.99
N GLY A 19 2.31 0.86 -9.47
CA GLY A 19 1.27 -0.14 -9.61
C GLY A 19 1.73 -1.10 -10.71
N VAL A 20 1.71 -2.39 -10.40
CA VAL A 20 2.23 -3.52 -11.18
C VAL A 20 2.27 -3.24 -12.69
N GLY A 21 3.49 -3.05 -13.22
CA GLY A 21 3.76 -2.72 -14.61
C GLY A 21 5.26 -2.80 -14.88
N THR A 22 5.62 -3.76 -15.73
CA THR A 22 6.96 -4.17 -16.19
C THR A 22 8.02 -3.07 -16.36
N GLY A 23 9.26 -3.34 -15.92
CA GLY A 23 10.48 -2.80 -16.54
C GLY A 23 11.46 -1.97 -15.67
N VAL A 24 12.53 -2.65 -15.21
CA VAL A 24 13.95 -2.24 -15.04
C VAL A 24 14.32 -0.77 -14.68
N ARG A 25 15.01 -0.59 -13.53
CA ARG A 25 16.41 -0.08 -13.36
C ARG A 25 16.61 0.68 -12.05
N ASN A 26 17.62 0.22 -11.32
CA ASN A 26 18.36 0.80 -10.21
C ASN A 26 18.38 2.35 -10.19
N ALA A 27 17.78 2.96 -9.16
CA ALA A 27 18.03 4.36 -8.80
C ALA A 27 17.90 4.55 -7.27
N GLN A 28 19.05 4.66 -6.61
CA GLN A 28 19.18 5.27 -5.28
C GLN A 28 18.87 6.77 -5.40
N ARG A 29 17.83 7.25 -4.71
CA ARG A 29 17.72 8.60 -4.12
C ARG A 29 16.32 8.81 -3.52
N SER A 30 16.30 8.96 -2.20
CA SER A 30 15.34 9.73 -1.38
C SER A 30 13.91 9.88 -1.93
N GLY A 31 13.08 8.87 -1.69
CA GLY A 31 11.62 8.98 -1.73
C GLY A 31 11.09 8.35 -0.45
N CYS A 32 9.97 8.84 0.08
CA CYS A 32 9.40 8.43 1.36
C CYS A 32 8.91 6.97 1.40
N CYS A 33 9.14 6.17 0.35
CA CYS A 33 8.81 4.75 0.33
C CYS A 33 9.74 3.96 1.24
N PHE A 34 9.17 3.12 2.10
CA PHE A 34 9.96 2.28 2.99
C PHE A 34 10.69 1.20 2.19
N ARG A 35 12.02 1.08 2.38
CA ARG A 35 12.84 -0.02 1.82
C ARG A 35 13.02 -1.10 2.86
N ALA A 36 12.94 -2.36 2.43
CA ALA A 36 13.04 -3.54 3.30
C ALA A 36 14.31 -3.63 4.15
N SER A 37 15.39 -2.93 3.78
CA SER A 37 16.65 -2.87 4.54
C SER A 37 16.54 -2.35 5.98
N HIS A 38 15.35 -1.90 6.42
CA HIS A 38 15.08 -1.40 7.76
C HIS A 38 14.15 -2.30 8.61
N LEU A 39 13.71 -3.45 8.09
CA LEU A 39 12.87 -4.38 8.84
C LEU A 39 13.73 -5.28 9.72
N ARG A 40 13.56 -5.17 11.04
CA ARG A 40 14.27 -5.97 12.05
C ARG A 40 13.31 -6.94 12.76
N ASP A 41 13.83 -8.13 13.01
CA ASP A 41 13.20 -9.28 13.67
C ASP A 41 12.36 -8.92 14.90
N ARG A 42 11.06 -9.20 14.83
CA ARG A 42 10.21 -9.45 15.99
C ARG A 42 9.25 -10.58 15.67
N GLY A 43 9.40 -11.71 16.35
CA GLY A 43 8.49 -12.85 16.24
C GLY A 43 7.38 -12.80 17.29
N TYR A 44 6.15 -13.13 16.88
CA TYR A 44 5.00 -13.65 17.64
C TYR A 44 3.88 -14.00 16.61
N GLY A 45 3.43 -15.26 16.41
CA GLY A 45 2.24 -15.94 17.01
C GLY A 45 0.89 -15.43 16.46
N ALA A 46 -0.06 -16.16 15.85
CA ALA A 46 -0.35 -17.61 15.76
C ALA A 46 -1.31 -17.97 14.58
N ALA A 47 -1.21 -19.25 14.17
CA ALA A 47 -2.20 -20.19 13.65
C ALA A 47 -3.17 -19.81 12.49
N VAL A 48 -2.66 -19.94 11.27
CA VAL A 48 -3.43 -20.53 10.16
C VAL A 48 -2.57 -21.66 9.59
N ASN A 49 -3.05 -22.90 9.61
CA ASN A 49 -2.28 -24.08 9.19
C ASN A 49 -2.24 -24.18 7.66
N TRP A 50 -1.57 -23.23 7.03
CA TRP A 50 -1.18 -23.29 5.63
C TRP A 50 0.34 -23.41 5.58
N ASN A 51 0.83 -24.42 4.88
CA ASN A 51 2.25 -24.63 4.66
C ASN A 51 2.73 -23.60 3.62
N PHE A 52 2.86 -22.34 4.03
CA PHE A 52 3.40 -21.28 3.18
C PHE A 52 4.89 -21.56 2.94
N PRO A 53 5.38 -21.49 1.69
CA PRO A 53 6.81 -21.49 1.42
C PRO A 53 7.35 -20.13 1.86
N ALA A 54 7.55 -19.94 3.17
CA ALA A 54 8.03 -18.69 3.74
C ALA A 54 9.42 -18.91 4.31
N HIS A 55 10.42 -18.33 3.65
CA HIS A 55 11.78 -18.22 4.21
C HIS A 55 11.90 -17.05 5.21
N ASP A 56 10.82 -16.31 5.50
CA ASP A 56 10.79 -15.18 6.45
C ASP A 56 9.40 -14.95 7.09
N THR A 57 9.39 -14.31 8.28
CA THR A 57 8.20 -14.01 9.08
C THR A 57 7.19 -13.10 8.35
N LEU A 58 7.67 -12.18 7.52
CA LEU A 58 6.85 -11.20 6.82
C LEU A 58 5.91 -11.88 5.82
N SER A 59 6.42 -12.87 5.08
CA SER A 59 5.65 -13.67 4.12
C SER A 59 4.49 -14.42 4.81
N ALA A 60 4.75 -15.00 5.98
CA ALA A 60 3.73 -15.72 6.74
C ALA A 60 2.63 -14.77 7.25
N GLU A 61 3.01 -13.64 7.86
CA GLU A 61 2.04 -12.64 8.31
C GLU A 61 1.21 -12.05 7.17
N PHE A 62 1.84 -11.79 6.02
CA PHE A 62 1.17 -11.29 4.82
C PHE A 62 0.17 -12.32 4.30
N GLY A 63 0.57 -13.58 4.23
CA GLY A 63 -0.30 -14.68 3.80
C GLY A 63 -1.52 -14.87 4.70
N VAL A 64 -1.31 -14.92 6.02
CA VAL A 64 -2.38 -14.99 7.02
C VAL A 64 -3.33 -13.81 6.88
N ALA A 65 -2.81 -12.59 6.79
CA ALA A 65 -3.64 -11.40 6.67
C ALA A 65 -4.44 -11.35 5.37
N LEU A 66 -3.89 -11.82 4.25
CA LEU A 66 -4.64 -11.94 3.00
C LEU A 66 -5.76 -12.97 3.10
N ALA A 67 -5.50 -14.12 3.74
CA ALA A 67 -6.51 -15.15 3.96
C ALA A 67 -7.66 -14.64 4.86
N GLU A 68 -7.35 -13.91 5.95
CA GLU A 68 -8.35 -13.25 6.81
C GLU A 68 -9.22 -12.24 6.03
N LEU A 69 -8.67 -11.64 4.98
CA LEU A 69 -9.37 -10.69 4.10
C LEU A 69 -10.16 -11.39 2.97
N GLY A 70 -10.24 -12.74 2.98
CA GLY A 70 -11.03 -13.53 2.05
C GLY A 70 -10.35 -13.82 0.71
N VAL A 71 -9.03 -13.61 0.61
CA VAL A 71 -8.25 -13.96 -0.59
C VAL A 71 -8.08 -15.49 -0.67
N SER A 72 -8.28 -16.08 -1.85
CA SER A 72 -8.17 -17.54 -1.99
C SER A 72 -6.74 -18.02 -1.79
N HIS A 73 -6.56 -19.25 -1.31
CA HIS A 73 -5.23 -19.80 -1.04
C HIS A 73 -4.27 -19.67 -2.24
N ASP A 74 -4.72 -19.99 -3.46
CA ASP A 74 -3.90 -19.88 -4.67
C ASP A 74 -3.51 -18.43 -5.00
N GLN A 75 -4.40 -17.47 -4.75
CA GLN A 75 -4.12 -16.05 -4.90
C GLN A 75 -3.13 -15.56 -3.83
N VAL A 76 -3.25 -16.07 -2.60
CA VAL A 76 -2.30 -15.75 -1.52
C VAL A 76 -0.90 -16.24 -1.90
N GLN A 77 -0.74 -17.50 -2.31
CA GLN A 77 0.56 -18.05 -2.70
C GLN A 77 1.18 -17.26 -3.85
N ARG A 78 0.38 -16.90 -4.86
CA ARG A 78 0.84 -16.08 -5.99
C ARG A 78 1.29 -14.70 -5.55
N LYS A 79 0.48 -14.01 -4.72
CA LYS A 79 0.83 -12.68 -4.21
C LYS A 79 2.11 -12.73 -3.37
N ILE A 80 2.30 -13.73 -2.51
CA ILE A 80 3.55 -13.90 -1.75
C ILE A 80 4.74 -14.06 -2.71
N ALA A 81 4.64 -14.98 -3.66
CA ALA A 81 5.73 -15.31 -4.59
C ALA A 81 6.13 -14.14 -5.50
N GLU A 82 5.18 -13.32 -5.93
CA GLU A 82 5.43 -12.18 -6.81
C GLU A 82 5.86 -10.92 -6.04
N PHE A 83 5.25 -10.66 -4.88
CA PHE A 83 5.38 -9.37 -4.19
C PHE A 83 6.55 -9.34 -3.22
N ILE A 84 6.66 -10.35 -2.34
CA ILE A 84 7.59 -10.28 -1.19
C ILE A 84 9.06 -10.26 -1.63
N PRO A 85 9.52 -11.10 -2.59
CA PRO A 85 10.91 -11.06 -3.03
C PRO A 85 11.33 -9.68 -3.56
N SER A 86 10.49 -9.07 -4.41
CA SER A 86 10.75 -7.74 -4.98
C SER A 86 10.62 -6.58 -3.97
N PHE A 87 9.91 -6.80 -2.86
CA PHE A 87 9.92 -5.86 -1.76
C PHE A 87 11.22 -5.99 -0.94
N LEU A 88 11.60 -7.22 -0.60
CA LEU A 88 12.78 -7.52 0.22
C LEU A 88 14.10 -7.17 -0.47
N ASP A 89 14.18 -7.37 -1.78
CA ASP A 89 15.35 -6.96 -2.59
C ASP A 89 15.41 -5.44 -2.85
N GLY A 90 14.35 -4.70 -2.48
CA GLY A 90 14.25 -3.25 -2.64
C GLY A 90 14.00 -2.79 -4.09
N THR A 91 13.51 -3.67 -4.97
CA THR A 91 13.06 -3.33 -6.34
C THR A 91 12.02 -2.21 -6.30
N PHE A 92 11.12 -2.26 -5.31
CA PHE A 92 10.21 -1.17 -4.98
C PHE A 92 10.14 -0.93 -3.48
N GLY A 93 9.60 0.23 -3.09
CA GLY A 93 9.28 0.54 -1.70
C GLY A 93 7.78 0.67 -1.47
N LEU A 94 7.35 0.53 -0.22
CA LEU A 94 5.94 0.55 0.13
C LEU A 94 5.50 1.91 0.68
N CYS A 95 4.35 2.39 0.20
CA CYS A 95 3.68 3.58 0.74
C CYS A 95 2.67 3.23 1.84
N VAL A 96 3.06 2.35 2.75
CA VAL A 96 2.22 1.81 3.83
C VAL A 96 2.58 2.46 5.16
N ALA A 97 1.57 2.68 6.01
CA ALA A 97 1.76 3.32 7.32
C ALA A 97 2.61 2.45 8.26
N ASP A 98 2.42 1.13 8.21
CA ASP A 98 3.24 0.15 8.92
C ASP A 98 3.78 -0.90 7.94
N PRO A 99 5.04 -0.76 7.48
CA PRO A 99 5.70 -1.73 6.62
C PRO A 99 6.35 -2.87 7.41
N SER A 100 6.32 -2.83 8.74
CA SER A 100 7.02 -3.79 9.59
C SER A 100 6.27 -5.08 9.83
N THR A 101 4.99 -5.11 9.46
CA THR A 101 4.13 -6.28 9.59
C THR A 101 3.52 -6.65 8.24
N GLY A 102 3.43 -7.95 7.96
CA GLY A 102 2.77 -8.43 6.75
C GLY A 102 1.30 -8.01 6.71
N LYS A 103 0.68 -7.87 7.89
CA LYS A 103 -0.68 -7.38 8.06
C LYS A 103 -0.89 -5.94 7.59
N GLY A 104 0.04 -5.03 7.89
CA GLY A 104 -0.02 -3.64 7.43
C GLY A 104 0.03 -3.55 5.91
N ILE A 105 0.94 -4.32 5.31
CA ILE A 105 1.12 -4.42 3.87
C ILE A 105 -0.14 -4.99 3.19
N ALA A 106 -0.63 -6.14 3.66
CA ALA A 106 -1.80 -6.81 3.11
C ALA A 106 -3.05 -5.92 3.13
N ARG A 107 -3.31 -5.24 4.25
CA ARG A 107 -4.47 -4.35 4.39
C ARG A 107 -4.44 -3.22 3.37
N LYS A 108 -3.30 -2.51 3.24
CA LYS A 108 -3.20 -1.43 2.27
C LYS A 108 -3.42 -1.95 0.84
N GLU A 109 -2.83 -3.09 0.51
CA GLU A 109 -2.94 -3.67 -0.83
C GLU A 109 -4.40 -3.98 -1.17
N ILE A 110 -5.09 -4.73 -0.31
CA ILE A 110 -6.48 -5.12 -0.54
C ILE A 110 -7.43 -3.92 -0.54
N PHE A 111 -7.25 -2.94 0.35
CA PHE A 111 -8.09 -1.75 0.34
C PHE A 111 -7.88 -0.92 -0.93
N GLN A 112 -6.63 -0.78 -1.38
CA GLN A 112 -6.35 -0.07 -2.63
C GLN A 112 -6.96 -0.77 -3.85
N GLU A 113 -6.82 -2.10 -3.93
CA GLU A 113 -7.42 -2.92 -5.00
C GLU A 113 -8.94 -2.81 -4.99
N LYS A 114 -9.56 -2.96 -3.81
CA LYS A 114 -11.02 -2.89 -3.64
C LYS A 114 -11.56 -1.51 -4.02
N LEU A 115 -10.94 -0.43 -3.51
CA LEU A 115 -11.32 0.93 -3.88
C LEU A 115 -11.15 1.16 -5.38
N THR A 116 -10.02 0.77 -5.95
CA THR A 116 -9.75 0.96 -7.39
C THR A 116 -10.77 0.21 -8.25
N ARG A 117 -11.17 -1.00 -7.87
CA ARG A 117 -12.17 -1.79 -8.60
C ARG A 117 -13.55 -1.15 -8.53
N VAL A 118 -14.04 -0.92 -7.32
CA VAL A 118 -15.41 -0.46 -7.04
C VAL A 118 -15.64 0.94 -7.60
N THR A 119 -14.67 1.84 -7.42
CA THR A 119 -14.81 3.25 -7.82
C THR A 119 -14.30 3.52 -9.25
N LYS A 120 -13.95 2.48 -10.02
CA LYS A 120 -13.24 2.60 -11.31
C LYS A 120 -12.08 3.60 -11.22
N ASN A 121 -11.19 3.33 -10.28
CA ASN A 121 -9.99 4.11 -10.00
C ASN A 121 -10.30 5.55 -9.51
N GLY A 122 -11.36 5.73 -8.72
CA GLY A 122 -11.78 7.01 -8.14
C GLY A 122 -12.72 7.83 -9.04
N SER A 123 -13.13 7.30 -10.19
CA SER A 123 -14.00 8.00 -11.15
C SER A 123 -15.49 7.90 -10.80
N ILE A 124 -15.89 6.88 -10.03
CA ILE A 124 -17.27 6.61 -9.63
C ILE A 124 -17.37 6.76 -8.11
N ALA A 125 -18.13 7.76 -7.68
CA ALA A 125 -18.41 8.03 -6.26
C ALA A 125 -19.74 7.42 -5.76
N ASN A 126 -20.49 6.73 -6.63
CA ASN A 126 -21.69 5.97 -6.25
C ASN A 126 -21.69 4.62 -6.97
N PRO A 127 -20.90 3.66 -6.49
CA PRO A 127 -20.83 2.32 -7.08
C PRO A 127 -22.10 1.52 -6.77
N ASP A 128 -22.59 0.75 -7.73
CA ASP A 128 -23.77 -0.12 -7.53
C ASP A 128 -23.50 -1.26 -6.52
N GLU A 129 -22.22 -1.63 -6.36
CA GLU A 129 -21.77 -2.77 -5.54
C GLU A 129 -21.67 -2.44 -4.04
N MET A 130 -21.85 -1.18 -3.62
CA MET A 130 -21.54 -0.75 -2.24
C MET A 130 -22.35 0.47 -1.82
N SER A 131 -22.87 0.47 -0.58
CA SER A 131 -23.55 1.64 -0.04
C SER A 131 -22.58 2.80 0.23
N ARG A 132 -23.12 4.01 0.38
CA ARG A 132 -22.32 5.21 0.69
C ARG A 132 -21.49 5.03 1.96
N ASP A 133 -22.10 4.53 3.03
CA ASP A 133 -21.45 4.42 4.33
C ASP A 133 -20.34 3.35 4.31
N GLU A 134 -20.57 2.21 3.65
CA GLU A 134 -19.52 1.19 3.42
C GLU A 134 -18.35 1.74 2.58
N LEU A 135 -18.63 2.62 1.60
CA LEU A 135 -17.59 3.25 0.81
C LEU A 135 -16.76 4.23 1.64
N LEU A 136 -17.41 5.04 2.49
CA LEU A 136 -16.71 5.95 3.41
C LEU A 136 -15.85 5.18 4.42
N GLU A 137 -16.36 4.09 4.99
CA GLU A 137 -15.58 3.22 5.88
C GLU A 137 -14.36 2.62 5.17
N LEU A 138 -14.50 2.20 3.92
CA LEU A 138 -13.40 1.67 3.12
C LEU A 138 -12.35 2.74 2.79
N ILE A 139 -12.79 3.96 2.46
CA ILE A 139 -11.89 5.11 2.24
C ILE A 139 -11.08 5.40 3.51
N ASP A 140 -11.71 5.37 4.68
CA ASP A 140 -11.06 5.65 5.96
C ASP A 140 -10.10 4.53 6.37
N ALA A 141 -10.47 3.27 6.15
CA ALA A 141 -9.59 2.12 6.35
C ALA A 141 -8.35 2.21 5.43
N TYR A 142 -8.53 2.58 4.17
CA TYR A 142 -7.41 2.82 3.24
C TYR A 142 -6.52 3.99 3.69
N ALA A 143 -7.12 5.12 4.08
CA ALA A 143 -6.39 6.30 4.51
C ALA A 143 -5.55 6.05 5.77
N LYS A 144 -6.01 5.16 6.66
CA LYS A 144 -5.26 4.71 7.83
C LYS A 144 -4.12 3.74 7.49
N ALA A 145 -4.33 2.85 6.51
CA ALA A 145 -3.32 1.90 6.07
C ALA A 145 -2.24 2.52 5.17
N ALA A 146 -2.59 3.57 4.43
CA ALA A 146 -1.65 4.32 3.59
C ALA A 146 -0.79 5.26 4.45
N MET A 147 0.49 5.36 4.11
CA MET A 147 1.38 6.33 4.76
C MET A 147 0.90 7.78 4.54
N PRO A 148 1.25 8.73 5.43
CA PRO A 148 1.07 10.15 5.14
C PRO A 148 2.07 10.57 4.05
N PHE A 149 1.56 11.13 2.95
CA PHE A 149 2.39 11.67 1.88
C PHE A 149 2.78 13.11 2.18
N SER A 150 4.02 13.50 1.83
CA SER A 150 4.44 14.90 1.91
C SER A 150 3.59 15.77 0.97
N PRO A 151 3.45 17.09 1.23
CA PRO A 151 2.70 17.98 0.34
C PRO A 151 3.19 17.96 -1.12
N ALA A 152 4.47 17.68 -1.36
CA ALA A 152 5.05 17.60 -2.70
C ALA A 152 4.66 16.29 -3.43
N GLU A 153 4.53 15.18 -2.72
CA GLU A 153 4.20 13.86 -3.29
C GLU A 153 2.68 13.63 -3.35
N ARG A 154 1.91 14.27 -2.47
CA ARG A 154 0.46 14.11 -2.37
C ARG A 154 -0.28 14.29 -3.70
N PRO A 155 0.05 15.30 -4.55
CA PRO A 155 -0.56 15.47 -5.87
C PRO A 155 -0.49 14.27 -6.82
N LEU A 156 0.52 13.41 -6.65
CA LEU A 156 0.76 12.24 -7.50
C LEU A 156 0.36 10.91 -6.82
N SER A 157 -0.03 10.98 -5.55
CA SER A 157 -0.33 9.80 -4.75
C SER A 157 -1.69 9.19 -5.07
N SER A 158 -1.81 7.88 -4.92
CA SER A 158 -3.12 7.21 -4.93
C SER A 158 -4.02 7.71 -3.80
N ARG A 159 -3.45 8.18 -2.68
CA ARG A 159 -4.19 8.77 -1.56
C ARG A 159 -4.96 10.03 -1.97
N ARG A 160 -4.38 10.91 -2.78
CA ARG A 160 -5.11 12.07 -3.29
C ARG A 160 -6.36 11.64 -4.07
N ARG A 161 -6.19 10.76 -5.03
CA ARG A 161 -7.29 10.32 -5.91
C ARG A 161 -8.35 9.51 -5.19
N LEU A 162 -7.94 8.58 -4.32
CA LEU A 162 -8.85 7.63 -3.66
C LEU A 162 -9.40 8.13 -2.30
N VAL A 163 -8.85 9.22 -1.75
CA VAL A 163 -9.29 9.80 -0.48
C VAL A 163 -9.66 11.25 -0.67
N ASP A 164 -8.67 12.10 -0.98
CA ASP A 164 -8.87 13.56 -0.96
C ASP A 164 -9.90 14.05 -2.01
N GLU A 165 -9.90 13.44 -3.19
CA GLU A 165 -10.81 13.78 -4.30
C GLU A 165 -12.13 12.99 -4.20
N LEU A 166 -12.07 11.73 -3.79
CA LEU A 166 -13.25 10.85 -3.76
C LEU A 166 -14.16 11.14 -2.57
N ARG A 167 -13.61 11.29 -1.36
CA ARG A 167 -14.37 11.42 -0.12
C ARG A 167 -15.37 12.58 -0.13
N PRO A 168 -14.99 13.82 -0.51
CA PRO A 168 -15.94 14.93 -0.49
C PRO A 168 -17.12 14.70 -1.45
N VAL A 169 -16.90 14.02 -2.57
CA VAL A 169 -17.95 13.72 -3.55
C VAL A 169 -18.93 12.67 -3.01
N VAL A 170 -18.44 11.72 -2.21
CA VAL A 170 -19.28 10.71 -1.53
C VAL A 170 -20.07 11.34 -0.38
N GLU A 171 -19.46 12.25 0.39
CA GLU A 171 -20.10 12.91 1.55
C GLU A 171 -21.21 13.91 1.15
N LEU A 172 -21.08 14.56 -0.01
CA LEU A 172 -22.07 15.53 -0.51
C LEU A 172 -23.33 14.89 -1.12
N ARG A 173 -23.50 13.56 -1.00
CA ARG A 173 -24.62 12.78 -1.51
C ARG A 173 -25.46 12.17 -0.39
#